data_AF-A0A942D485-F1
#
_entry.id   AF-A0A942D485-F1
#
_cell.length_a   1.000
_cell.length_b   1.000
_cell.length_c   1.000
_cell.angle_alpha   90.00
_cell.angle_beta   90.00
_cell.angle_gamma   90.00
#
_symmetry.space_group_name_H-M   'P 1'
#
loop_
_entity.id
_entity.type
_entity.pdbx_description
1 polymer ?
#
loop_
_entity_poly.entity_id
_entity_poly.type
_entity_poly.pdbx_seq_one_letter_code
_entity_poly.pdbx_strand_id
1 'polypeptide(L)'
;MVERFTSPAIELPPADRAFERADLIFYGLDHSGASYEGRVFLDPRGVGADADSSHRAYVGSFFILGHGGCFGDLGHCDIPTARDPFDLRPPHQLEPALRIVTVTEAVKALLERGVDAAKVTVNAKTADRRPADVLVFDTVRLATYA
;
A
#
# COMPACT_ATOMS: atom_id res chain seq x y z
N MET A 1 5.18 2.79 12.97
CA MET A 1 3.83 2.69 12.41
C MET A 1 3.20 4.07 12.40
N VAL A 2 2.31 4.35 11.45
CA VAL A 2 1.58 5.62 11.35
C VAL A 2 0.12 5.37 10.99
N GLU A 3 -0.78 6.29 11.33
CA GLU A 3 -2.18 6.26 10.87
C GLU A 3 -2.34 6.65 9.39
N ARG A 4 -1.38 7.43 8.87
CA ARG A 4 -1.42 7.99 7.53
C ARG A 4 -0.03 8.12 6.96
N PHE A 5 0.08 7.82 5.67
CA PHE A 5 1.25 8.08 4.86
C PHE A 5 0.89 8.98 3.68
N THR A 6 1.74 9.95 3.35
CA THR A 6 1.69 10.66 2.07
C THR A 6 3.08 10.64 1.46
N SER A 7 3.20 10.14 0.23
CA SER A 7 4.47 10.06 -0.48
C SER A 7 4.98 11.45 -0.90
N PRO A 8 6.27 11.58 -1.22
CA PRO A 8 6.72 12.56 -2.20
C PRO A 8 5.93 12.45 -3.51
N ALA A 9 5.99 13.48 -4.35
CA ALA A 9 5.38 13.38 -5.68
C ALA A 9 6.06 12.26 -6.47
N ILE A 10 5.25 11.37 -7.05
CA ILE A 10 5.67 10.31 -7.95
C ILE A 10 5.38 10.80 -9.37
N GLU A 11 6.37 10.72 -10.25
CA GLU A 11 6.22 11.04 -11.66
C GLU A 11 5.22 10.08 -12.31
N LEU A 12 4.29 10.63 -13.07
CA LEU A 12 3.37 9.88 -13.91
C LEU A 12 4.05 9.57 -15.26
N PRO A 13 3.62 8.52 -15.98
CA PRO A 13 4.14 8.26 -17.31
C PRO A 13 3.89 9.47 -18.24
N PRO A 14 4.78 9.74 -19.21
CA PRO A 14 4.55 10.78 -20.21
C PRO A 14 3.20 10.63 -20.90
N ALA A 15 2.49 11.74 -21.16
CA ALA A 15 1.15 11.71 -21.74
C ALA A 15 1.10 11.09 -23.15
N ASP A 16 2.22 11.09 -23.89
CA ASP A 16 2.39 10.47 -25.20
C ASP A 16 2.73 8.96 -25.11
N ARG A 17 3.00 8.44 -23.90
CA ARG A 17 3.28 7.03 -23.68
C ARG A 17 1.99 6.29 -23.32
N ALA A 18 1.48 5.52 -24.27
CA ALA A 18 0.34 4.63 -24.04
C ALA A 18 0.68 3.52 -23.03
N PHE A 19 -0.30 3.16 -22.20
CA PHE A 19 -0.28 1.99 -21.31
C PHE A 19 -1.70 1.43 -21.14
N GLU A 20 -1.81 0.12 -20.99
CA GLU A 20 -3.09 -0.58 -20.77
C GLU A 20 -3.45 -0.67 -19.29
N ARG A 21 -2.43 -0.73 -18.42
CA ARG A 21 -2.61 -0.89 -16.98
C ARG A 21 -1.60 -0.06 -16.19
N ALA A 22 -2.04 0.51 -15.07
CA ALA A 22 -1.15 1.10 -14.07
C ALA A 22 -1.48 0.59 -12.67
N ASP A 23 -0.45 0.25 -11.90
CA ASP A 23 -0.54 -0.31 -10.56
C ASP A 23 0.29 0.50 -9.56
N LEU A 24 -0.27 0.77 -8.39
CA LEU A 24 0.49 1.13 -7.20
C LEU A 24 0.88 -0.14 -6.45
N ILE A 25 2.18 -0.35 -6.30
CA ILE A 25 2.76 -1.53 -5.66
C ILE A 25 3.40 -1.11 -4.34
N PHE A 26 2.88 -1.66 -3.25
CA PHE A 26 3.37 -1.45 -1.89
C PHE A 26 4.25 -2.64 -1.50
N TYR A 27 5.51 -2.36 -1.18
CA TYR A 27 6.52 -3.35 -0.82
C TYR A 27 6.84 -3.30 0.67
N GLY A 28 7.13 -4.45 1.25
CA GLY A 28 7.61 -4.53 2.63
C GLY A 28 6.50 -4.27 3.67
N LEU A 29 5.25 -4.56 3.33
CA LEU A 29 4.13 -4.33 4.26
C LEU A 29 4.28 -5.20 5.50
N ASP A 30 4.28 -4.57 6.67
CA ASP A 30 4.13 -5.26 7.95
C ASP A 30 2.67 -5.64 8.16
N HIS A 31 2.46 -6.88 8.59
CA HIS A 31 1.17 -7.46 8.90
C HIS A 31 1.17 -8.25 10.20
N SER A 32 2.19 -8.08 11.04
CA SER A 32 2.28 -8.68 12.37
C SER A 32 1.25 -8.13 13.36
N GLY A 33 0.82 -6.88 13.17
CA GLY A 33 -0.08 -6.14 14.06
C GLY A 33 -1.57 -6.38 13.82
N ALA A 34 -2.39 -5.38 14.14
CA ALA A 34 -3.84 -5.45 13.97
C ALA A 34 -4.27 -5.48 12.50
N SER A 35 -5.44 -6.05 12.22
CA SER A 35 -6.06 -5.99 10.90
C SER A 35 -6.53 -4.57 10.56
N TYR A 36 -6.34 -4.14 9.31
CA TYR A 36 -6.77 -2.82 8.85
C TYR A 36 -7.07 -2.75 7.34
N GLU A 37 -7.85 -1.72 6.98
CA GLU A 37 -8.01 -1.24 5.60
C GLU A 37 -7.04 -0.09 5.35
N GLY A 38 -6.21 -0.20 4.32
CA GLY A 38 -5.41 0.91 3.79
C GLY A 38 -6.13 1.55 2.62
N ARG A 39 -6.80 2.69 2.84
CA ARG A 39 -7.49 3.44 1.78
C ARG A 39 -6.50 4.28 1.01
N VAL A 40 -6.45 4.09 -0.30
CA VAL A 40 -5.44 4.70 -1.18
C VAL A 40 -6.06 5.84 -1.97
N PHE A 41 -5.33 6.94 -2.03
CA PHE A 41 -5.70 8.15 -2.75
C PHE A 41 -4.56 8.61 -3.65
N LEU A 42 -4.92 9.18 -4.80
CA LEU A 42 -3.99 9.74 -5.77
C LEU A 42 -4.44 11.16 -6.15
N ASP A 43 -3.68 12.18 -5.74
CA ASP A 43 -3.94 13.60 -6.08
C ASP A 43 -2.60 14.35 -6.14
N PRO A 44 -2.45 15.36 -7.02
CA PRO A 44 -1.23 16.18 -7.09
C PRO A 44 -0.80 16.79 -5.74
N ARG A 45 -1.78 17.11 -4.88
CA ARG A 45 -1.53 17.74 -3.58
C ARG A 45 -1.54 16.76 -2.40
N GLY A 46 -1.97 15.52 -2.63
CA GLY A 46 -2.32 14.57 -1.57
C GLY A 46 -3.66 14.88 -0.92
N VAL A 47 -4.06 14.09 0.08
CA VAL A 47 -5.32 14.28 0.83
C VAL A 47 -5.10 14.28 2.34
N GLY A 48 -6.08 14.80 3.08
CA GLY A 48 -6.08 14.80 4.54
C GLY A 48 -6.54 13.48 5.17
N ALA A 49 -6.42 13.37 6.50
CA ALA A 49 -6.78 12.17 7.27
C ALA A 49 -8.28 11.85 7.27
N ASP A 50 -9.13 12.86 7.03
CA ASP A 50 -10.59 12.71 6.99
C ASP A 50 -11.12 12.20 5.65
N ALA A 51 -10.25 12.07 4.64
CA ALA A 51 -10.67 11.54 3.34
C ALA A 51 -11.12 10.08 3.45
N ASP A 52 -12.25 9.77 2.81
CA ASP A 52 -12.86 8.44 2.78
C ASP A 52 -13.10 7.95 1.34
N SER A 53 -13.75 6.80 1.19
CA SER A 53 -13.97 6.18 -0.12
C SER A 53 -14.91 6.97 -1.04
N SER A 54 -15.58 8.02 -0.56
CA SER A 54 -16.38 8.93 -1.40
C SER A 54 -15.57 10.08 -2.00
N HIS A 55 -14.34 10.31 -1.51
CA HIS A 55 -13.49 11.40 -1.96
C HIS A 55 -13.04 11.19 -3.41
N ARG A 56 -13.05 12.25 -4.24
CA ARG A 56 -12.71 12.20 -5.68
C ARG A 56 -11.34 11.57 -6.03
N ALA A 57 -10.42 11.60 -5.06
CA ALA A 57 -9.05 11.09 -5.22
C ALA A 57 -8.91 9.63 -4.78
N TYR A 58 -9.96 9.00 -4.27
CA TYR A 58 -9.93 7.61 -3.84
C TYR A 58 -9.75 6.70 -5.05
N VAL A 59 -8.76 5.81 -5.00
CA VAL A 59 -8.42 4.92 -6.11
C VAL A 59 -8.53 3.43 -5.75
N GLY A 60 -8.88 3.12 -4.51
CA GLY A 60 -9.06 1.76 -4.02
C GLY A 60 -8.50 1.55 -2.62
N SER A 61 -8.58 0.31 -2.14
CA SER A 61 -8.06 -0.09 -0.83
C SER A 61 -7.32 -1.40 -0.95
N PHE A 62 -6.39 -1.62 -0.01
CA PHE A 62 -5.89 -2.96 0.31
C PHE A 62 -6.27 -3.32 1.76
N PHE A 63 -6.32 -4.62 2.04
CA PHE A 63 -6.64 -5.14 3.36
C PHE A 63 -5.47 -5.95 3.91
N ILE A 64 -5.13 -5.68 5.16
CA ILE A 64 -4.20 -6.47 5.96
C ILE A 64 -5.01 -7.23 7.00
N LEU A 65 -4.95 -8.55 6.92
CA LEU A 65 -5.50 -9.47 7.92
C LEU A 65 -4.38 -9.78 8.92
N GLY A 66 -4.11 -8.80 9.78
CA GLY A 66 -3.00 -8.87 10.71
C GLY A 66 -3.23 -9.86 11.86
N HIS A 67 -2.13 -10.35 12.42
CA HIS A 67 -2.13 -11.41 13.44
C HIS A 67 -2.49 -10.94 14.85
N GLY A 68 -2.53 -9.62 15.10
CA GLY A 68 -2.97 -8.99 16.35
C GLY A 68 -1.98 -9.06 17.52
N GLY A 69 -1.01 -9.98 17.48
CA GLY A 69 0.04 -10.14 18.49
C GLY A 69 0.74 -11.50 18.40
N CYS A 70 1.81 -11.68 19.16
CA CYS A 70 2.53 -12.97 19.23
C CYS A 70 1.86 -13.88 20.27
N PHE A 71 1.24 -14.98 19.81
CA PHE A 71 0.63 -15.99 20.68
C PHE A 71 1.43 -17.29 20.76
N GLY A 72 2.60 -17.33 20.11
CA GLY A 72 3.52 -18.46 20.12
C GLY A 72 4.61 -18.35 21.18
N ASP A 73 5.47 -19.36 21.23
CA ASP A 73 6.64 -19.40 22.12
C ASP A 73 7.79 -18.49 21.62
N LEU A 74 8.86 -18.36 22.41
CA LEU A 74 10.08 -17.64 22.02
C LEU A 74 10.57 -18.09 20.64
N GLY A 75 10.87 -17.12 19.78
CA GLY A 75 11.29 -17.36 18.40
C GLY A 75 10.15 -17.52 17.39
N HIS A 76 8.88 -17.61 17.82
CA HIS A 76 7.74 -17.78 16.89
C HIS A 76 7.57 -16.61 15.91
N CYS A 77 7.86 -15.39 16.37
CA CYS A 77 7.71 -14.18 15.58
C CYS A 77 9.03 -13.75 14.89
N ASP A 78 10.11 -14.50 15.09
CA ASP A 78 11.42 -14.18 14.52
C ASP A 78 11.47 -14.64 13.07
N ILE A 79 11.46 -13.68 12.15
CA ILE A 79 11.56 -13.97 10.71
C ILE A 79 12.96 -14.51 10.43
N PRO A 80 13.10 -15.74 9.89
CA PRO A 80 14.41 -16.31 9.60
C PRO A 80 15.18 -15.46 8.59
N THR A 81 16.44 -15.12 8.89
CA THR A 81 17.30 -14.34 7.98
C THR A 81 17.93 -15.18 6.87
N ALA A 82 17.88 -16.51 7.00
CA ALA A 82 18.33 -17.48 6.02
C ALA A 82 17.42 -18.70 6.05
N ARG A 83 17.22 -19.32 4.88
CA ARG A 83 16.49 -20.58 4.75
C ARG A 83 17.46 -21.67 4.35
N ASP A 84 17.36 -22.81 5.01
CA ASP A 84 18.09 -23.99 4.60
C ASP A 84 17.64 -24.40 3.18
N PRO A 85 18.55 -24.80 2.27
CA PRO A 85 18.18 -25.19 0.91
C PRO A 85 17.16 -26.34 0.81
N PHE A 86 17.01 -27.13 1.88
CA PHE A 86 16.07 -28.24 1.97
C PHE A 86 14.80 -27.89 2.78
N ASP A 87 14.64 -26.65 3.25
CA ASP A 87 13.43 -26.20 3.93
C ASP A 87 12.30 -25.92 2.93
N LEU A 88 11.43 -26.92 2.74
CA LEU A 88 10.29 -26.86 1.82
C LEU A 88 9.03 -26.22 2.43
N ARG A 89 9.08 -25.72 3.68
CA ARG A 89 7.91 -25.09 4.30
C ARG A 89 7.55 -23.80 3.56
N PRO A 90 6.30 -23.33 3.65
CA PRO A 90 5.94 -22.00 3.15
C PRO A 90 6.79 -20.89 3.80
N PRO A 91 6.85 -19.69 3.19
CA PRO A 91 7.34 -18.47 3.83
C PRO A 91 6.86 -18.30 5.27
N HIS A 92 7.72 -17.71 6.10
CA HIS A 92 7.34 -17.39 7.48
C HIS A 92 6.13 -16.45 7.47
N GLN A 93 5.21 -16.65 8.42
CA GLN A 93 3.92 -15.93 8.41
C GLN A 93 4.07 -14.42 8.59
N LEU A 94 5.21 -13.95 9.08
CA LEU A 94 5.52 -12.51 9.22
C LEU A 94 6.48 -11.98 8.14
N GLU A 95 6.84 -12.77 7.12
CA GLU A 95 7.61 -12.22 5.99
C GLU A 95 6.87 -11.01 5.37
N PRO A 96 7.56 -9.88 5.10
CA PRO A 96 6.91 -8.67 4.62
C PRO A 96 6.10 -8.90 3.34
N ALA A 97 4.87 -8.40 3.34
CA ALA A 97 3.92 -8.65 2.26
C ALA A 97 4.07 -7.62 1.12
N LEU A 98 3.52 -8.00 -0.02
CA LEU A 98 3.29 -7.12 -1.17
C LEU A 98 1.79 -6.91 -1.37
N ARG A 99 1.38 -5.67 -1.69
CA ARG A 99 0.01 -5.34 -2.10
C ARG A 99 0.01 -4.49 -3.37
N ILE A 100 -0.95 -4.75 -4.23
CA ILE A 100 -1.13 -4.08 -5.51
C ILE A 100 -2.52 -3.44 -5.52
N VAL A 101 -2.58 -2.17 -5.90
CA VAL A 101 -3.83 -1.46 -6.19
C VAL A 101 -3.76 -0.99 -7.64
N THR A 102 -4.65 -1.50 -8.49
CA THR A 102 -4.76 -1.06 -9.89
C THR A 102 -5.37 0.34 -9.93
N VAL A 103 -4.68 1.29 -10.56
CA VAL A 103 -5.03 2.72 -10.61
C VAL A 103 -5.10 3.27 -12.04
N THR A 104 -5.20 2.41 -13.05
CA THR A 104 -5.17 2.76 -14.49
C THR A 104 -5.99 4.00 -14.84
N GLU A 105 -7.28 3.99 -14.51
CA GLU A 105 -8.20 5.06 -14.92
C GLU A 105 -7.93 6.37 -14.16
N ALA A 106 -7.48 6.28 -12.91
CA ALA A 106 -7.08 7.46 -12.14
C ALA A 106 -5.83 8.13 -12.72
N VAL A 107 -4.85 7.34 -13.16
CA VAL A 107 -3.63 7.87 -13.81
C VAL A 107 -4.00 8.51 -15.15
N LYS A 108 -4.81 7.85 -15.98
CA LYS A 108 -5.28 8.43 -17.26
C LYS A 108 -6.01 9.76 -17.05
N ALA A 109 -6.94 9.82 -16.10
CA ALA A 109 -7.68 11.05 -15.79
C ALA A 109 -6.78 12.20 -15.29
N LEU A 110 -5.66 11.89 -14.62
CA LEU A 110 -4.68 12.90 -14.23
C LEU A 110 -3.90 13.42 -15.45
N LEU A 111 -3.47 12.53 -16.34
CA LEU A 111 -2.75 12.89 -17.56
C LEU A 111 -3.62 13.75 -18.49
N GLU A 112 -4.90 13.42 -18.66
CA GLU A 112 -5.86 14.22 -19.43
C GLU A 112 -6.01 15.65 -18.91
N ARG A 113 -5.75 15.86 -17.61
CA ARG A 113 -5.76 17.17 -16.95
C ARG A 113 -4.41 17.89 -17.01
N GLY A 114 -3.41 17.33 -17.70
CA GLY A 114 -2.06 17.88 -17.80
C GLY A 114 -1.24 17.74 -16.52
N VAL A 115 -1.55 16.77 -15.65
CA VAL A 115 -0.77 16.46 -14.45
C VAL A 115 0.34 15.49 -14.82
N ASP A 116 1.58 15.82 -14.45
CA ASP A 116 2.78 15.02 -14.69
C ASP A 116 3.32 14.32 -13.43
N ALA A 117 2.87 14.73 -12.23
CA ALA A 117 3.23 14.10 -10.97
C ALA A 117 2.07 14.09 -9.96
N ALA A 118 1.98 13.03 -9.16
CA ALA A 118 0.93 12.89 -8.14
C ALA A 118 1.47 12.31 -6.83
N LYS A 119 0.80 12.60 -5.73
CA LYS A 119 1.11 12.02 -4.42
C LYS A 119 0.17 10.87 -4.12
N VAL A 120 0.73 9.78 -3.59
CA VAL A 120 -0.02 8.68 -3.02
C VAL A 120 -0.26 8.98 -1.55
N THR A 121 -1.51 8.97 -1.11
CA THR A 121 -1.85 9.02 0.31
C THR A 121 -2.53 7.72 0.72
N VAL A 122 -2.15 7.18 1.87
CA VAL A 122 -2.78 6.01 2.47
C VAL A 122 -3.30 6.38 3.85
N ASN A 123 -4.61 6.25 4.05
CA ASN A 123 -5.25 6.41 5.36
C ASN A 123 -5.60 5.02 5.91
N ALA A 124 -5.03 4.63 7.05
CA ALA A 124 -5.29 3.34 7.68
C ALA A 124 -6.54 3.41 8.58
N LYS A 125 -7.41 2.39 8.51
CA LYS A 125 -8.60 2.26 9.36
C LYS A 125 -8.70 0.85 9.91
N THR A 126 -8.76 0.70 11.22
CA THR A 126 -9.00 -0.59 11.89
C THR A 126 -10.50 -0.93 11.92
N ALA A 127 -10.86 -2.13 12.38
CA ALA A 127 -12.25 -2.62 12.38
C ALA A 127 -13.24 -1.74 13.18
N ASP A 128 -12.76 -1.05 14.20
CA ASP A 128 -13.50 -0.04 14.97
C ASP A 128 -13.59 1.32 14.25
N ARG A 129 -13.12 1.40 13.01
CA ARG A 129 -13.06 2.58 12.13
C ARG A 129 -12.29 3.76 12.72
N ARG A 130 -11.44 3.51 13.72
CA ARG A 130 -10.56 4.54 14.27
C ARG A 130 -9.26 4.61 13.46
N PRO A 131 -8.65 5.80 13.36
CA PRO A 131 -7.25 5.90 12.97
C PRO A 131 -6.41 5.07 13.95
N ALA A 132 -5.45 4.32 13.42
CA ALA A 132 -4.55 3.51 14.23
C ALA A 132 -3.16 3.55 13.62
N ASP A 133 -2.14 3.63 14.46
CA ASP A 133 -0.74 3.53 14.03
C ASP A 133 -0.43 2.08 13.66
N VAL A 134 -0.88 1.65 12.47
CA VAL A 134 -0.74 0.27 11.97
C VAL A 134 -0.08 0.19 10.60
N LEU A 135 0.04 1.33 9.90
CA LEU A 135 0.61 1.35 8.56
C LEU A 135 2.14 1.36 8.63
N VAL A 136 2.77 0.31 8.10
CA VAL A 136 4.21 0.20 7.88
C VAL A 136 4.45 -0.54 6.57
N PHE A 137 5.25 0.07 5.71
CA PHE A 137 5.78 -0.53 4.48
C PHE A 137 7.05 0.22 4.08
N ASP A 138 7.89 -0.40 3.25
CA ASP A 138 9.19 0.17 2.85
C ASP A 138 9.02 1.25 1.77
N THR A 139 8.25 0.94 0.72
CA THR A 139 8.09 1.84 -0.42
C THR A 139 6.81 1.57 -1.20
N VAL A 140 6.37 2.59 -1.94
CA VAL A 140 5.31 2.51 -2.93
C VAL A 140 5.87 2.91 -4.30
N ARG A 141 5.55 2.15 -5.34
CA ARG A 141 5.96 2.43 -6.72
C ARG A 141 4.76 2.41 -7.66
N LEU A 142 4.80 3.27 -8.68
CA LEU A 142 3.90 3.21 -9.81
C LEU A 142 4.54 2.35 -10.91
N ALA A 143 3.81 1.34 -11.39
CA ALA A 143 4.22 0.53 -12.53
C ALA A 143 3.16 0.64 -13.64
N THR A 144 3.60 0.73 -14.89
CA THR A 144 2.73 0.77 -16.07
C THR A 144 3.05 -0.39 -17.00
N TYR A 145 2.02 -0.97 -17.60
CA TYR A 145 2.11 -2.14 -18.49
C TYR A 145 1.50 -1.78 -19.84
N ALA A 146 2.15 -2.24 -20.92
CA ALA A 146 1.74 -2.03 -22.31
C ALA A 146 1.12 -3.29 -22.90
#